data_AF-A0A1U7V731-F1
#
_entry.id   AF-A0A1U7V731-F1
#
_cell.length_a   1.000
_cell.length_b   1.000
_cell.length_c   1.000
_cell.angle_alpha   90.00
_cell.angle_beta   90.00
_cell.angle_gamma   90.00
#
_symmetry.space_group_name_H-M   'P 1'
#
loop_
_entity.id
_entity.type
_entity.pdbx_description
1 polymer ?
#
loop_
_entity_poly.entity_id
_entity_poly.type
_entity_poly.pdbx_seq_one_letter_code
_entity_poly.pdbx_strand_id
1 'polypeptide(L)' 'YNFHPRIGRIVKEVVEGPPRKLLEKVAELIASTTLDKYPQVSAVRVQVGKPHVAVQGSVDYLGVEIIRHRGLDG' A
#
# COMPACT_ATOMS: atom_id res chain seq x y z
N TYR A 1 -16.06 9.91 0.78
CA TYR A 1 -14.95 9.18 0.13
C TYR A 1 -13.92 10.19 -0.34
N ASN A 2 -12.86 10.43 0.44
CA ASN A 2 -11.82 11.41 0.06
C ASN A 2 -10.79 10.73 -0.86
N PHE A 3 -11.16 10.53 -2.12
CA PHE A 3 -10.21 10.07 -3.13
C PHE A 3 -9.33 11.25 -3.55
N HIS A 4 -8.03 11.19 -3.22
CA HIS A 4 -7.05 12.15 -3.71
C HIS A 4 -6.41 11.62 -5.01
N PRO A 5 -6.64 12.25 -6.18
CA PRO A 5 -6.17 11.73 -7.47
C PRO A 5 -4.65 11.51 -7.52
N ARG A 6 -3.89 12.31 -6.78
CA ARG A 6 -2.42 12.20 -6.72
C ARG A 6 -1.93 10.99 -5.93
N ILE A 7 -2.69 10.53 -4.93
CA ILE A 7 -2.39 9.28 -4.18
C ILE A 7 -2.73 8.07 -5.05
N GLY A 8 -3.85 8.12 -5.77
CA GLY A 8 -4.24 7.05 -6.69
C GLY A 8 -3.18 6.75 -7.76
N ARG A 9 -2.48 7.79 -8.26
CA ARG A 9 -1.37 7.61 -9.21
C ARG A 9 -0.21 6.82 -8.62
N ILE A 10 0.18 7.07 -7.36
CA ILE A 10 1.23 6.30 -6.68
C ILE A 10 0.84 4.84 -6.57
N VAL A 11 -0.39 4.56 -6.14
CA VAL A 11 -0.90 3.18 -6.04
C VAL A 11 -0.83 2.49 -7.39
N LYS A 12 -1.33 3.16 -8.44
CA LYS A 12 -1.31 2.63 -9.81
C LYS A 12 0.12 2.35 -10.30
N GLU A 13 1.02 3.31 -10.17
CA GLU A 13 2.43 3.18 -10.58
C GLU A 13 3.14 2.01 -9.87
N VAL A 14 2.85 1.79 -8.58
CA VAL A 14 3.46 0.70 -7.81
C VAL A 14 2.88 -0.66 -8.20
N VAL A 15 1.55 -0.76 -8.35
CA VAL A 15 0.85 -2.02 -8.63
C VAL A 15 1.04 -2.47 -10.08
N GLU A 16 1.02 -1.55 -11.05
CA GLU A 16 1.19 -1.85 -12.48
C GLU A 16 2.66 -1.80 -12.93
N GLY A 17 3.57 -1.41 -12.04
CA GLY A 17 5.01 -1.36 -12.30
C GLY A 17 5.69 -2.75 -12.27
N PRO A 18 7.02 -2.79 -12.05
CA PRO A 18 7.76 -4.05 -12.01
C PRO A 18 7.18 -5.04 -10.99
N PRO A 19 7.07 -6.34 -11.34
CA PRO A 19 6.45 -7.34 -10.47
C PRO A 19 7.26 -7.50 -9.18
N ARG A 20 6.54 -7.65 -8.06
CA ARG A 20 7.12 -7.87 -6.72
C ARG A 20 6.62 -9.19 -6.17
N LYS A 21 7.50 -9.93 -5.49
CA LYS A 21 7.20 -11.28 -4.96
C LYS A 21 6.29 -11.28 -3.74
N LEU A 22 6.24 -10.16 -2.99
CA LEU A 22 5.59 -10.05 -1.68
C LEU A 22 4.63 -8.87 -1.66
N LEU A 23 3.44 -9.07 -1.09
CA LEU A 23 2.45 -7.99 -0.92
C LEU A 23 2.98 -6.92 0.06
N GLU A 24 3.79 -7.33 1.03
CA GLU A 24 4.49 -6.47 1.99
C GLU A 24 5.36 -5.44 1.28
N LYS A 25 6.04 -5.83 0.20
CA LYS A 25 6.89 -4.91 -0.58
C LYS A 25 6.07 -3.92 -1.41
N VAL A 26 4.88 -4.33 -1.88
CA VAL A 26 3.94 -3.44 -2.56
C VAL A 26 3.41 -2.41 -1.56
N ALA A 27 2.93 -2.89 -0.40
CA ALA A 27 2.38 -2.04 0.64
C ALA A 27 3.42 -1.03 1.17
N GLU A 28 4.65 -1.49 1.43
CA GLU A 28 5.76 -0.66 1.89
C GLU A 28 6.08 0.45 0.88
N LEU A 29 6.19 0.10 -0.40
CA LEU A 29 6.55 1.09 -1.41
C LEU A 29 5.46 2.17 -1.58
N ILE A 30 4.18 1.80 -1.49
CA ILE A 30 3.08 2.77 -1.49
C ILE A 30 3.20 3.70 -0.29
N ALA A 31 3.44 3.14 0.91
CA ALA A 31 3.54 3.92 2.14
C ALA A 31 4.74 4.89 2.12
N SER A 32 5.94 4.39 1.80
CA SER A 32 7.15 5.21 1.75
C SER A 32 7.06 6.29 0.69
N THR A 33 6.66 5.94 -0.55
CA THR A 33 6.51 6.92 -1.63
C THR A 33 5.47 8.01 -1.29
N THR A 34 4.40 7.65 -0.59
CA THR A 34 3.39 8.62 -0.15
C THR A 34 3.95 9.56 0.91
N LEU A 35 4.64 9.03 1.93
CA LEU A 35 5.27 9.86 2.95
C LEU A 35 6.38 10.75 2.36
N ASP A 36 7.17 10.25 1.42
CA ASP A 36 8.26 11.03 0.80
C ASP A 36 7.71 12.17 -0.06
N LYS A 37 6.67 11.92 -0.86
CA LYS A 37 6.10 12.92 -1.78
C LYS A 37 5.17 13.93 -1.11
N TYR A 38 4.60 13.61 0.05
CA TYR A 38 3.65 14.51 0.74
C TYR A 38 4.09 14.78 2.18
N PRO A 39 4.93 15.81 2.40
CA PRO A 39 5.43 16.17 3.73
C PRO A 39 4.33 16.43 4.77
N GLN A 40 3.16 16.92 4.35
CA GLN A 40 2.01 17.16 5.21
C GLN A 40 1.33 15.89 5.74
N VAL A 41 1.65 14.72 5.18
CA VAL A 41 1.12 13.43 5.65
C VAL A 41 2.02 12.92 6.79
N SER A 42 1.42 12.71 7.96
CA SER A 42 2.09 12.20 9.16
C SER A 42 2.06 10.69 9.27
N ALA A 43 1.04 10.04 8.69
CA ALA A 43 0.88 8.60 8.70
C ALA A 43 0.14 8.10 7.47
N VAL A 44 0.44 6.87 7.04
CA VAL A 44 -0.23 6.19 5.94
C VAL A 44 -0.58 4.77 6.40
N ARG A 45 -1.84 4.38 6.18
CA ARG A 45 -2.31 3.00 6.27
C ARG A 45 -2.49 2.45 4.86
N VAL A 46 -1.87 1.31 4.57
CA VAL A 46 -1.98 0.65 3.25
C VAL A 46 -2.48 -0.77 3.46
N GLN A 47 -3.55 -1.11 2.75
CA GLN A 47 -4.11 -2.46 2.69
C GLN A 47 -3.97 -2.99 1.26
N VAL A 48 -3.33 -4.15 1.11
CA VAL A 48 -3.15 -4.80 -0.19
C VAL A 48 -3.75 -6.20 -0.12
N GLY A 49 -4.87 -6.39 -0.82
CA GLY A 49 -5.53 -7.69 -0.95
C GLY A 49 -5.21 -8.37 -2.27
N LYS A 50 -5.04 -9.69 -2.24
CA LYS A 50 -5.06 -10.57 -3.41
C LYS A 50 -6.43 -11.24 -3.47
N PRO A 51 -7.24 -10.98 -4.52
CA PRO A 51 -8.61 -11.50 -4.61
C PRO A 51 -8.67 -12.99 -4.96
N HIS A 52 -7.66 -13.51 -5.65
CA HIS A 52 -7.59 -14.93 -6.05
C HIS A 52 -6.55 -15.65 -5.20
N VAL A 53 -6.96 -16.09 -4.02
CA VAL A 53 -6.12 -16.89 -3.14
C VAL A 53 -6.57 -18.33 -3.23
N ALA A 54 -5.63 -19.23 -3.51
CA ALA A 54 -5.87 -20.67 -3.51
C ALA A 54 -5.92 -21.21 -2.07
N VAL A 55 -6.86 -20.72 -1.27
CA VAL A 55 -7.17 -21.30 0.06
C VAL A 55 -8.42 -22.15 -0.08
N GLN A 56 -8.45 -23.30 0.61
CA GLN A 56 -9.67 -24.09 0.71
C GLN A 56 -10.65 -23.38 1.66
N GLY A 57 -11.63 -22.66 1.10
CA GLY A 57 -12.68 -21.94 1.85
C GLY A 57 -13.12 -20.65 1.16
N SER A 58 -14.31 -20.14 1.49
CA SER A 58 -14.79 -18.85 0.99
C SER A 58 -14.08 -17.72 1.76
N VAL A 59 -13.16 -17.02 1.09
CA VAL A 59 -12.49 -15.83 1.63
C VAL A 59 -12.54 -14.74 0.54
N ASP A 60 -12.94 -13.53 0.91
CA ASP A 60 -13.04 -12.41 -0.04
C ASP A 60 -11.67 -11.94 -0.56
N TYR A 61 -10.63 -12.00 0.27
CA TYR A 61 -9.22 -11.79 -0.10
C TYR A 61 -8.28 -12.24 1.04
N LEU A 62 -7.03 -12.58 0.70
CA LEU A 62 -5.92 -12.53 1.67
C LEU A 62 -5.00 -11.38 1.29
N GLY A 63 -4.42 -10.73 2.30
CA GLY A 63 -3.63 -9.54 2.07
C GLY A 63 -2.76 -9.18 3.24
N VAL A 64 -2.11 -8.03 3.09
CA VAL A 64 -1.33 -7.40 4.15
C VAL A 64 -1.92 -6.04 4.47
N GLU A 65 -1.79 -5.64 5.72
CA GLU A 65 -2.03 -4.27 6.15
C GLU A 65 -0.80 -3.76 6.88
N ILE A 66 -0.36 -2.55 6.52
CA ILE A 66 0.70 -1.85 7.25
C ILE A 66 0.23 -0.46 7.63
N ILE A 67 0.79 0.03 8.73
CA ILE A 67 0.72 1.43 9.13
C ILE A 67 2.16 1.95 9.21
N ARG A 68 2.43 3.07 8.56
CA ARG A 68 3.70 3.78 8.63
C ARG A 68 3.44 5.18 9.14
N HIS A 69 4.22 5.59 10.11
CA HIS A 69 4.28 6.96 10.57
C HIS A 69 5.55 7.58 10.00
N ARG A 70 5.51 8.87 9.71
CA ARG A 70 6.74 9.63 9.53
C ARG A 70 7.50 9.55 10.86
N GLY A 71 8.72 9.03 10.81
CA GLY A 71 9.52 8.83 12.02
C GLY A 71 9.71 10.14 12.80
N LEU A 72 9.67 10.01 14.12
CA LEU A 72 10.41 10.85 15.06
C LEU A 72 11.86 10.34 15.21
N ASP A 73 12.30 9.42 14.35
CA ASP A 73 13.62 8.81 14.41
C ASP A 73 14.63 9.73 13.71
N GLY A 74 15.15 10.67 14.50
CA GLY A 74 16.39 11.41 14.21
C GLY A 74 17.64 10.60 14.55
#